data_AF-A0A972EKI4-F1
#
_entry.id   AF-A0A972EKI4-F1
#
_cell.length_a   1.000
_cell.length_b   1.000
_cell.length_c   1.000
_cell.angle_alpha   90.00
_cell.angle_beta   90.00
_cell.angle_gamma   90.00
#
_symmetry.space_group_name_H-M   'P 1'
#
loop_
_entity.id
_entity.type
_entity.pdbx_description
1 polymer ?
#
loop_
_entity_poly.entity_id
_entity_poly.type
_entity_poly.pdbx_seq_one_letter_code
_entity_poly.pdbx_strand_id
1 'polypeptide(L)'
;MLTNAGGLNRLGFHYYDDIDHFDEASLDYWMPKLKAAHTRWLVINIPEKYEVPENFLRRVLDSGIEPIINLHLSISNPPDKDLFRERVAYYRQIGVHLLHFFSYPNMKSSWSVADWQKPALVERFIEIFESYAMICVRDKIIPLFPLLQPGGDYWDLSFLKEALSILKNKTGLLPNMLFTANAGFQTHPLDWGKGGPDAYPEVRAYGDNQGDHRGFYIFEWYQSLIRQTLKQPYPIILLQAASWSSQTGPFDTTPKESKQQVSKVMELLQNDGSKKTGKETLPSYILACNLYKLPADSLIGTKSERSLLFKSALKFPFLKKSAPKQQPVFSEKTVGMELSGFLVSLLLKIFKFIFNEAQPHLPVIFSRITNWIKDISAQFLQTNRMSEYFLIPDAAEILNEDQQRTIQKVLKNGRFRSGRNLNEALAAPRVILINDKTLYPQNIIRLLHNNHCQIQTVSLSKPGN
;
A
#
# COMPACT_ATOMS: atom_id res chain seq x y z
N MET A 1 -5.91 21.60 -14.51
CA MET A 1 -5.46 22.48 -13.41
C MET A 1 -4.57 21.69 -12.45
N LEU A 2 -3.34 21.35 -12.86
CA LEU A 2 -2.37 20.62 -12.02
C LEU A 2 -1.04 21.40 -11.92
N THR A 3 -1.14 22.71 -11.73
CA THR A 3 0.04 23.55 -11.51
C THR A 3 -0.31 24.58 -10.44
N ASN A 4 -0.01 24.24 -9.18
CA ASN A 4 0.11 25.26 -8.15
C ASN A 4 1.42 25.07 -7.38
N ALA A 5 2.04 26.21 -7.08
CA ALA A 5 3.42 26.37 -6.68
C ALA A 5 3.78 25.64 -5.38
N GLY A 6 4.74 24.71 -5.51
CA GLY A 6 5.25 23.76 -4.53
C GLY A 6 5.73 22.57 -5.33
N GLY A 7 6.91 22.01 -5.07
CA GLY A 7 7.40 20.85 -5.84
C GLY A 7 6.30 19.78 -5.93
N LEU A 8 6.03 19.27 -7.12
CA LEU A 8 5.01 18.23 -7.33
C LEU A 8 5.35 17.05 -6.43
N ASN A 9 4.48 16.74 -5.48
CA ASN A 9 4.71 15.59 -4.64
C ASN A 9 4.38 14.31 -5.40
N ARG A 10 5.41 13.53 -5.71
CA ARG A 10 5.32 12.33 -6.54
C ARG A 10 5.20 11.05 -5.72
N LEU A 11 5.27 11.12 -4.39
CA LEU A 11 5.26 9.92 -3.56
C LEU A 11 3.87 9.26 -3.54
N GLY A 12 3.84 7.97 -3.86
CA GLY A 12 2.66 7.14 -3.78
C GLY A 12 2.92 5.76 -3.19
N PHE A 13 1.84 5.07 -2.87
CA PHE A 13 1.88 3.67 -2.41
C PHE A 13 0.81 2.83 -3.10
N HIS A 14 1.11 1.56 -3.31
CA HIS A 14 0.06 0.57 -3.51
C HIS A 14 -0.56 0.23 -2.17
N TYR A 15 -1.88 0.35 -2.08
CA TYR A 15 -2.66 -0.14 -0.95
C TYR A 15 -2.70 -1.68 -0.96
N TYR A 16 -3.47 -2.26 -0.06
CA TYR A 16 -3.67 -3.71 0.02
C TYR A 16 -4.22 -4.30 -1.29
N ASP A 17 -3.86 -5.56 -1.54
CA ASP A 17 -4.30 -6.34 -2.70
C ASP A 17 -5.54 -7.18 -2.39
N ASP A 18 -6.38 -6.71 -1.47
CA ASP A 18 -7.59 -7.40 -1.06
C ASP A 18 -8.74 -6.40 -0.81
N ILE A 19 -9.93 -6.96 -0.65
CA ILE A 19 -11.15 -6.21 -0.38
C ILE A 19 -11.44 -6.02 1.11
N ASP A 20 -10.73 -6.77 1.97
CA ASP A 20 -10.99 -6.83 3.40
C ASP A 20 -10.50 -5.56 4.12
N HIS A 21 -9.49 -4.89 3.56
CA HIS A 21 -8.89 -3.70 4.17
C HIS A 21 -9.47 -2.37 3.67
N PHE A 22 -10.64 -2.36 3.02
CA PHE A 22 -11.39 -1.12 2.75
C PHE A 22 -12.26 -0.67 3.93
N ASP A 23 -12.01 -1.22 5.11
CA ASP A 23 -12.66 -0.86 6.36
C ASP A 23 -12.06 0.41 7.01
N GLU A 24 -12.81 0.98 7.97
CA GLU A 24 -12.40 2.19 8.66
C GLU A 24 -11.15 1.99 9.53
N ALA A 25 -10.97 0.81 10.15
CA ALA A 25 -9.86 0.56 11.05
C ALA A 25 -8.52 0.47 10.30
N SER A 26 -8.51 -0.20 9.14
CA SER A 26 -7.36 -0.22 8.23
C SER A 26 -7.00 1.18 7.76
N LEU A 27 -8.00 1.99 7.39
CA LEU A 27 -7.78 3.35 6.96
C LEU A 27 -7.33 4.28 8.11
N ASP A 28 -7.90 4.15 9.31
CA ASP A 28 -7.47 4.87 10.51
C ASP A 28 -6.02 4.56 10.88
N TYR A 29 -5.58 3.32 10.67
CA TYR A 29 -4.21 2.92 10.89
C TYR A 29 -3.26 3.60 9.89
N TRP A 30 -3.59 3.61 8.59
CA TRP A 30 -2.70 4.11 7.54
C TRP A 30 -2.75 5.61 7.32
N MET A 31 -3.92 6.24 7.45
CA MET A 31 -4.12 7.62 7.07
C MET A 31 -3.15 8.60 7.76
N PRO A 32 -2.90 8.50 9.08
CA PRO A 32 -1.92 9.37 9.73
C PRO A 32 -0.50 9.18 9.18
N LYS A 33 -0.13 7.93 8.83
CA LYS A 33 1.19 7.60 8.28
C LYS A 33 1.36 8.13 6.86
N LEU A 34 0.35 7.95 6.02
CA LEU A 34 0.33 8.47 4.65
C LEU A 34 0.41 10.01 4.64
N LYS A 35 -0.34 10.69 5.53
CA LYS A 35 -0.25 12.14 5.69
C LYS A 35 1.13 12.60 6.16
N ALA A 36 1.70 11.92 7.16
CA ALA A 36 3.02 12.25 7.70
C ALA A 36 4.15 12.05 6.67
N ALA A 37 4.01 11.05 5.79
CA ALA A 37 4.92 10.83 4.67
C ALA A 37 4.69 11.82 3.51
N HIS A 38 3.69 12.69 3.61
CA HIS A 38 3.20 13.52 2.52
C HIS A 38 2.85 12.68 1.27
N THR A 39 2.23 11.52 1.43
CA THR A 39 1.76 10.74 0.29
C THR A 39 0.76 11.55 -0.54
N ARG A 40 0.94 11.58 -1.86
CA ARG A 40 -0.02 12.21 -2.78
C ARG A 40 -0.83 11.20 -3.57
N TRP A 41 -0.34 9.98 -3.74
CA TRP A 41 -0.97 8.97 -4.61
C TRP A 41 -1.23 7.67 -3.87
N LEU A 42 -2.38 7.05 -4.13
CA LEU A 42 -2.72 5.73 -3.58
C LEU A 42 -3.30 4.84 -4.68
N VAL A 43 -2.60 3.75 -5.01
CA VAL A 43 -3.08 2.76 -5.98
C VAL A 43 -3.95 1.75 -5.25
N ILE A 44 -5.20 1.62 -5.67
CA ILE A 44 -6.20 0.75 -5.05
C ILE A 44 -6.58 -0.34 -6.04
N ASN A 45 -6.26 -1.58 -5.70
CA ASN A 45 -6.52 -2.74 -6.55
C ASN A 45 -7.91 -3.31 -6.27
N ILE A 46 -8.71 -3.51 -7.32
CA ILE A 46 -10.08 -4.01 -7.20
C ILE A 46 -10.34 -5.13 -8.19
N PRO A 47 -10.75 -6.32 -7.70
CA PRO A 47 -11.20 -7.38 -8.58
C PRO A 47 -12.48 -6.99 -9.33
N GLU A 48 -12.69 -7.55 -10.51
CA GLU A 48 -13.75 -7.17 -11.45
C GLU A 48 -15.15 -6.99 -10.81
N LYS A 49 -15.53 -7.88 -9.89
CA LYS A 49 -16.89 -7.94 -9.30
C LYS A 49 -17.10 -7.08 -8.05
N TYR A 50 -16.10 -6.37 -7.59
CA TYR A 50 -16.17 -5.56 -6.36
C TYR A 50 -16.03 -4.08 -6.68
N GLU A 51 -16.43 -3.23 -5.74
CA GLU A 51 -16.28 -1.78 -5.82
C GLU A 51 -15.57 -1.28 -4.55
N VAL A 52 -14.92 -0.12 -4.64
CA VAL A 52 -14.36 0.50 -3.43
C VAL A 52 -15.50 1.20 -2.71
N PRO A 53 -15.71 0.99 -1.41
CA PRO A 53 -16.71 1.71 -0.65
C PRO A 53 -16.54 3.24 -0.75
N GLU A 54 -17.65 3.95 -0.93
CA GLU A 54 -17.65 5.41 -1.08
C GLU A 54 -16.99 6.12 0.11
N ASN A 55 -17.32 5.69 1.33
CA ASN A 55 -16.77 6.26 2.56
C ASN A 55 -15.24 6.15 2.60
N PHE A 56 -14.68 5.03 2.14
CA PHE A 56 -13.24 4.84 2.05
C PHE A 56 -12.62 5.86 1.08
N LEU A 57 -13.17 5.98 -0.13
CA LEU A 57 -12.67 6.91 -1.14
C LEU A 57 -12.77 8.37 -0.72
N ARG A 58 -13.91 8.78 -0.13
CA ARG A 58 -14.08 10.15 0.38
C ARG A 58 -13.01 10.49 1.41
N ARG A 59 -12.75 9.60 2.37
CA ARG A 59 -11.69 9.82 3.38
C ARG A 59 -10.29 9.93 2.78
N VAL A 60 -9.98 9.16 1.73
CA VAL A 60 -8.72 9.26 0.99
C VAL A 60 -8.62 10.62 0.28
N LEU A 61 -9.66 11.04 -0.42
CA LEU A 61 -9.73 12.31 -1.15
C LEU A 61 -9.68 13.53 -0.21
N ASP A 62 -10.44 13.52 0.88
CA ASP A 62 -10.47 14.57 1.92
C ASP A 62 -9.11 14.74 2.60
N SER A 63 -8.29 13.70 2.53
CA SER A 63 -6.91 13.70 3.04
C SER A 63 -5.90 14.27 2.05
N GLY A 64 -6.33 14.72 0.88
CA GLY A 64 -5.48 15.27 -0.17
C GLY A 64 -4.69 14.20 -0.93
N ILE A 65 -5.10 12.93 -0.85
CA ILE A 65 -4.48 11.81 -1.54
C ILE A 65 -5.32 11.49 -2.79
N GLU A 66 -4.67 11.42 -3.94
CA GLU A 66 -5.27 11.08 -5.23
C GLU A 66 -5.32 9.55 -5.40
N PRO A 67 -6.52 8.94 -5.48
CA PRO A 67 -6.65 7.52 -5.73
C PRO A 67 -6.44 7.19 -7.22
N ILE A 68 -5.70 6.12 -7.49
CA ILE A 68 -5.64 5.45 -8.79
C ILE A 68 -6.38 4.13 -8.63
N ILE A 69 -7.57 4.03 -9.22
CA ILE A 69 -8.38 2.82 -9.14
C ILE A 69 -7.91 1.86 -10.22
N ASN A 70 -7.37 0.71 -9.81
CA ASN A 70 -6.91 -0.35 -10.69
C ASN A 70 -7.93 -1.49 -10.75
N LEU A 71 -8.63 -1.60 -11.87
CA LEU A 71 -9.64 -2.61 -12.13
C LEU A 71 -9.02 -3.83 -12.80
N HIS A 72 -9.13 -5.00 -12.16
CA HIS A 72 -8.64 -6.27 -12.70
C HIS A 72 -9.66 -6.86 -13.69
N LEU A 73 -9.82 -6.18 -14.82
CA LEU A 73 -10.70 -6.62 -15.90
C LEU A 73 -10.02 -7.66 -16.79
N SER A 74 -10.77 -8.67 -17.22
CA SER A 74 -10.31 -9.65 -18.21
C SER A 74 -10.24 -9.05 -19.61
N ILE A 75 -9.14 -9.25 -20.33
CA ILE A 75 -9.02 -8.84 -21.74
C ILE A 75 -9.83 -9.77 -22.66
N SER A 76 -9.87 -11.06 -22.34
CA SER A 76 -10.54 -12.08 -23.18
C SER A 76 -12.05 -12.14 -22.96
N ASN A 77 -12.51 -11.68 -21.80
CA ASN A 77 -13.93 -11.58 -21.49
C ASN A 77 -14.18 -10.24 -20.78
N PRO A 78 -14.06 -9.12 -21.50
CA PRO A 78 -14.20 -7.81 -20.90
C PRO A 78 -15.65 -7.58 -20.46
N PRO A 79 -15.87 -6.76 -19.41
CA PRO A 79 -17.20 -6.58 -18.82
C PRO A 79 -18.15 -5.89 -19.80
N ASP A 80 -19.46 -6.02 -19.56
CA ASP A 80 -20.45 -5.24 -20.31
C ASP A 80 -20.15 -3.73 -20.24
N LYS A 81 -20.32 -3.03 -21.37
CA LYS A 81 -19.92 -1.62 -21.51
C LYS A 81 -20.85 -0.68 -20.75
N ASP A 82 -22.12 -1.04 -20.57
CA ASP A 82 -23.06 -0.21 -19.83
C ASP A 82 -22.78 -0.33 -18.33
N LEU A 83 -22.53 -1.55 -17.83
CA LEU A 83 -22.05 -1.76 -16.46
C LEU A 83 -20.72 -1.05 -16.18
N PHE A 84 -19.78 -1.12 -17.12
CA PHE A 84 -18.52 -0.39 -16.99
C PHE A 84 -18.75 1.13 -16.92
N ARG A 85 -19.67 1.68 -17.72
CA ARG A 85 -20.01 3.11 -17.69
C ARG A 85 -20.62 3.52 -16.36
N GLU A 86 -21.54 2.74 -15.82
CA GLU A 86 -22.13 3.00 -14.49
C GLU A 86 -21.03 3.06 -13.42
N ARG A 87 -20.09 2.12 -13.46
CA ARG A 87 -18.95 2.08 -12.53
C ARG A 87 -18.00 3.28 -12.69
N VAL A 88 -17.70 3.68 -13.92
CA VAL A 88 -16.90 4.89 -14.21
C VAL A 88 -17.62 6.13 -13.65
N ALA A 89 -18.92 6.25 -13.88
CA ALA A 89 -19.73 7.36 -13.36
C ALA A 89 -19.75 7.40 -11.83
N TYR A 90 -19.87 6.24 -11.16
CA TYR A 90 -19.78 6.12 -9.71
C TYR A 90 -18.47 6.70 -9.16
N TYR A 91 -17.33 6.25 -9.68
CA TYR A 91 -16.03 6.77 -9.24
C TYR A 91 -15.87 8.27 -9.55
N ARG A 92 -16.39 8.72 -10.70
CA ARG A 92 -16.33 10.13 -11.08
C ARG A 92 -17.12 11.01 -10.11
N GLN A 93 -18.30 10.58 -9.69
CA GLN A 93 -19.17 11.31 -8.75
C GLN A 93 -18.52 11.49 -7.39
N ILE A 94 -17.75 10.49 -6.93
CA ILE A 94 -17.01 10.56 -5.67
C ILE A 94 -15.82 11.53 -5.77
N GLY A 95 -15.26 11.72 -6.97
CA GLY A 95 -14.13 12.61 -7.22
C GLY A 95 -12.83 11.89 -7.61
N VAL A 96 -12.90 10.63 -8.01
CA VAL A 96 -11.77 9.91 -8.61
C VAL A 96 -11.55 10.42 -10.03
N HIS A 97 -10.28 10.64 -10.40
CA HIS A 97 -9.91 11.13 -11.73
C HIS A 97 -9.17 10.13 -12.60
N LEU A 98 -8.69 9.00 -12.04
CA LEU A 98 -7.78 8.08 -12.72
C LEU A 98 -8.25 6.64 -12.61
N LEU A 99 -8.36 5.97 -13.76
CA LEU A 99 -8.67 4.54 -13.85
C LEU A 99 -7.60 3.80 -14.64
N HIS A 100 -7.16 2.68 -14.10
CA HIS A 100 -6.29 1.71 -14.75
C HIS A 100 -7.03 0.39 -14.90
N PHE A 101 -6.87 -0.28 -16.04
CA PHE A 101 -7.54 -1.56 -16.33
C PHE A 101 -6.80 -2.33 -17.43
N PHE A 102 -7.13 -3.61 -17.62
CA PHE A 102 -6.50 -4.52 -18.59
C PHE A 102 -4.97 -4.67 -18.42
N SER A 103 -4.52 -4.84 -17.17
CA SER A 103 -3.09 -4.98 -16.83
C SER A 103 -2.42 -6.15 -17.58
N TYR A 104 -1.13 -5.99 -17.88
CA TYR A 104 -0.25 -7.00 -18.46
C TYR A 104 -0.72 -7.58 -19.81
N PRO A 105 -1.16 -6.77 -20.78
CA PRO A 105 -1.64 -7.28 -22.07
C PRO A 105 -0.54 -7.94 -22.91
N ASN A 106 0.73 -7.77 -22.54
CA ASN A 106 1.87 -8.39 -23.18
C ASN A 106 2.22 -9.78 -22.58
N MET A 107 1.39 -10.32 -21.69
CA MET A 107 1.56 -11.64 -21.07
C MET A 107 0.55 -12.63 -21.61
N LYS A 108 0.94 -13.89 -21.86
CA LYS A 108 0.02 -14.95 -22.31
C LYS A 108 -1.12 -15.19 -21.34
N SER A 109 -0.85 -15.06 -20.03
CA SER A 109 -1.82 -15.27 -18.96
C SER A 109 -3.00 -14.31 -18.99
N SER A 110 -2.87 -13.17 -19.68
CA SER A 110 -3.93 -12.16 -19.80
C SER A 110 -4.91 -12.48 -20.94
N TRP A 111 -4.62 -13.53 -21.73
CA TRP A 111 -5.39 -13.91 -22.91
C TRP A 111 -5.85 -15.36 -22.82
N SER A 112 -6.95 -15.67 -23.52
CA SER A 112 -7.24 -17.05 -23.90
C SER A 112 -6.15 -17.56 -24.85
N VAL A 113 -5.89 -18.87 -24.83
CA VAL A 113 -4.90 -19.48 -25.73
C VAL A 113 -5.21 -19.17 -27.20
N ALA A 114 -6.50 -19.22 -27.56
CA ALA A 114 -6.96 -18.92 -28.91
C ALA A 114 -6.75 -17.45 -29.29
N ASP A 115 -6.98 -16.51 -28.36
CA ASP A 115 -6.81 -15.08 -28.63
C ASP A 115 -5.34 -14.68 -28.69
N TRP A 116 -4.47 -15.27 -27.88
CA TRP A 116 -3.03 -15.00 -27.93
C TRP A 116 -2.42 -15.36 -29.30
N GLN A 117 -2.85 -16.48 -29.88
CA GLN A 117 -2.29 -16.99 -31.14
C GLN A 117 -2.77 -16.24 -32.39
N LYS A 118 -3.81 -15.40 -32.29
CA LYS A 118 -4.31 -14.63 -33.44
C LYS A 118 -3.30 -13.53 -33.85
N PRO A 119 -3.13 -13.27 -35.16
CA PRO A 119 -2.19 -12.27 -35.68
C PRO A 119 -2.62 -10.83 -35.37
N ALA A 120 -1.68 -9.89 -35.20
CA ALA A 120 -1.95 -8.49 -34.78
C ALA A 120 -2.49 -8.37 -33.34
N LEU A 121 -1.82 -9.03 -32.39
CA LEU A 121 -2.19 -9.03 -30.97
C LEU A 121 -2.33 -7.60 -30.41
N VAL A 122 -1.38 -6.72 -30.73
CA VAL A 122 -1.36 -5.36 -30.19
C VAL A 122 -2.49 -4.51 -30.77
N GLU A 123 -2.79 -4.64 -32.07
CA GLU A 123 -3.92 -3.95 -32.69
C GLU A 123 -5.25 -4.33 -32.04
N ARG A 124 -5.53 -5.64 -31.92
CA ARG A 124 -6.74 -6.12 -31.24
C ARG A 124 -6.83 -5.63 -29.80
N PHE A 125 -5.71 -5.65 -29.09
CA PHE A 125 -5.66 -5.13 -27.72
C PHE A 125 -6.04 -3.65 -27.68
N ILE A 126 -5.46 -2.82 -28.55
CA ILE A 126 -5.74 -1.38 -28.57
C ILE A 126 -7.19 -1.10 -28.94
N GLU A 127 -7.81 -1.88 -29.82
CA GLU A 127 -9.24 -1.78 -30.11
C GLU A 127 -10.12 -2.07 -28.88
N ILE A 128 -9.79 -3.14 -28.14
CA ILE A 128 -10.48 -3.46 -26.88
C ILE A 128 -10.28 -2.31 -25.90
N PHE A 129 -9.03 -1.94 -25.61
CA PHE A 129 -8.68 -0.88 -24.66
C PHE A 129 -9.35 0.44 -25.00
N GLU A 130 -9.27 0.90 -26.26
CA GLU A 130 -9.89 2.15 -26.72
C GLU A 130 -11.40 2.16 -26.45
N SER A 131 -12.08 1.04 -26.65
CA SER A 131 -13.53 0.97 -26.48
C SER A 131 -13.98 1.22 -25.02
N TYR A 132 -13.13 0.93 -24.03
CA TYR A 132 -13.37 1.23 -22.61
C TYR A 132 -12.76 2.58 -22.22
N ALA A 133 -11.57 2.89 -22.72
CA ALA A 133 -10.88 4.14 -22.43
C ALA A 133 -11.70 5.36 -22.90
N MET A 134 -12.39 5.25 -24.04
CA MET A 134 -13.29 6.31 -24.52
C MET A 134 -14.54 6.49 -23.65
N ILE A 135 -14.95 5.48 -22.87
CA ILE A 135 -15.98 5.64 -21.84
C ILE A 135 -15.44 6.53 -20.71
N CYS A 136 -14.23 6.22 -20.20
CA CYS A 136 -13.57 7.05 -19.20
C CYS A 136 -13.43 8.52 -19.66
N VAL A 137 -12.94 8.74 -20.89
CA VAL A 137 -12.75 10.10 -21.44
C VAL A 137 -14.07 10.88 -21.48
N ARG A 138 -15.17 10.26 -21.92
CA ARG A 138 -16.50 10.89 -21.96
C ARG A 138 -17.01 11.27 -20.58
N ASP A 139 -16.73 10.42 -19.59
CA ASP A 139 -17.10 10.65 -18.19
C ASP A 139 -16.04 11.45 -17.42
N LYS A 140 -15.08 12.07 -18.13
CA LYS A 140 -14.03 12.94 -17.57
C LYS A 140 -13.15 12.24 -16.53
N ILE A 141 -12.93 10.94 -16.71
CA ILE A 141 -11.88 10.17 -16.05
C ILE A 141 -10.73 9.96 -17.04
N ILE A 142 -9.51 10.07 -16.54
CA ILE A 142 -8.28 9.86 -17.31
C ILE A 142 -7.96 8.35 -17.29
N PRO A 143 -8.09 7.62 -18.41
CA PRO A 143 -7.62 6.25 -18.50
C PRO A 143 -6.08 6.20 -18.48
N LEU A 144 -5.56 5.19 -17.81
CA LEU A 144 -4.13 4.89 -17.78
C LEU A 144 -3.81 3.80 -18.81
N PHE A 145 -2.78 4.01 -19.64
CA PHE A 145 -2.27 2.97 -20.53
C PHE A 145 -1.88 1.75 -19.69
N PRO A 146 -2.25 0.53 -20.11
CA PRO A 146 -2.12 -0.61 -19.22
C PRO A 146 -0.67 -0.95 -18.91
N LEU A 147 -0.45 -1.36 -17.66
CA LEU A 147 0.86 -1.73 -17.14
C LEU A 147 1.39 -2.95 -17.90
N LEU A 148 2.50 -2.80 -18.61
CA LEU A 148 3.17 -3.92 -19.27
C LEU A 148 4.08 -4.65 -18.28
N GLN A 149 4.22 -5.96 -18.46
CA GLN A 149 5.20 -6.76 -17.72
C GLN A 149 6.56 -6.59 -18.41
N PRO A 150 7.58 -6.03 -17.73
CA PRO A 150 8.89 -5.87 -18.36
C PRO A 150 9.49 -7.23 -18.70
N GLY A 151 9.97 -7.36 -19.93
CA GLY A 151 10.48 -8.62 -20.46
C GLY A 151 9.43 -9.73 -20.59
N GLY A 152 8.15 -9.37 -20.66
CA GLY A 152 7.04 -10.33 -20.72
C GLY A 152 7.03 -11.25 -21.95
N ASP A 153 6.02 -12.14 -22.03
CA ASP A 153 5.89 -13.11 -23.12
C ASP A 153 5.94 -12.46 -24.50
N TYR A 154 5.29 -11.31 -24.66
CA TYR A 154 5.54 -10.34 -25.72
C TYR A 154 6.45 -9.25 -25.13
N TRP A 155 7.64 -9.06 -25.71
CA TRP A 155 8.61 -8.06 -25.28
C TRP A 155 7.96 -6.68 -25.21
N ASP A 156 7.90 -6.09 -24.02
CA ASP A 156 7.10 -4.91 -23.74
C ASP A 156 7.56 -3.67 -24.51
N LEU A 157 8.86 -3.51 -24.81
CA LEU A 157 9.33 -2.42 -25.68
C LEU A 157 8.78 -2.57 -27.11
N SER A 158 8.72 -3.80 -27.62
CA SER A 158 8.15 -4.08 -28.94
C SER A 158 6.62 -3.87 -28.93
N PHE A 159 5.96 -4.34 -27.87
CA PHE A 159 4.51 -4.16 -27.67
C PHE A 159 4.17 -2.66 -27.60
N LEU A 160 4.88 -1.90 -26.78
CA LEU A 160 4.67 -0.46 -26.63
C LEU A 160 4.93 0.29 -27.94
N LYS A 161 5.99 -0.06 -28.68
CA LYS A 161 6.29 0.57 -29.97
C LYS A 161 5.14 0.36 -30.98
N GLU A 162 4.61 -0.85 -31.08
CA GLU A 162 3.46 -1.16 -31.93
C GLU A 162 2.20 -0.42 -31.45
N ALA A 163 1.93 -0.43 -30.14
CA ALA A 163 0.81 0.29 -29.54
C ALA A 163 0.87 1.80 -29.81
N LEU A 164 2.04 2.42 -29.68
CA LEU A 164 2.25 3.85 -29.96
C LEU A 164 2.00 4.17 -31.44
N SER A 165 2.39 3.29 -32.36
CA SER A 165 2.13 3.44 -33.80
C SER A 165 0.62 3.51 -34.11
N ILE A 166 -0.17 2.69 -33.42
CA ILE A 166 -1.63 2.66 -33.55
C ILE A 166 -2.25 3.88 -32.85
N LEU A 167 -1.88 4.13 -31.59
CA LEU A 167 -2.41 5.22 -30.76
C LEU A 167 -2.13 6.61 -31.34
N LYS A 168 -1.04 6.79 -32.08
CA LYS A 168 -0.72 8.04 -32.78
C LYS A 168 -1.88 8.54 -33.65
N ASN A 169 -2.68 7.63 -34.21
CA ASN A 169 -3.82 7.96 -35.06
C ASN A 169 -5.14 8.11 -34.28
N LYS A 170 -5.16 7.87 -32.97
CA LYS A 170 -6.35 7.94 -32.09
C LYS A 170 -6.42 9.29 -31.38
N THR A 171 -6.71 10.34 -32.14
CA THR A 171 -6.67 11.75 -31.69
C THR A 171 -7.62 12.08 -30.53
N GLY A 172 -8.70 11.32 -30.34
CA GLY A 172 -9.62 11.47 -29.21
C GLY A 172 -9.13 10.86 -27.89
N LEU A 173 -8.27 9.83 -27.96
CA LEU A 173 -7.83 9.07 -26.80
C LEU A 173 -6.46 9.54 -26.29
N LEU A 174 -5.46 9.59 -27.18
CA LEU A 174 -4.06 9.79 -26.81
C LEU A 174 -3.80 11.07 -25.97
N PRO A 175 -4.40 12.23 -26.27
CA PRO A 175 -4.22 13.43 -25.44
C PRO A 175 -4.90 13.37 -24.07
N ASN A 176 -5.86 12.44 -23.89
CA ASN A 176 -6.71 12.33 -22.70
C ASN A 176 -6.31 11.16 -21.80
N MET A 177 -5.14 10.55 -22.03
CA MET A 177 -4.64 9.41 -21.26
C MET A 177 -3.22 9.66 -20.76
N LEU A 178 -2.78 8.85 -19.78
CA LEU A 178 -1.42 8.86 -19.28
C LEU A 178 -0.79 7.47 -19.43
N PHE A 179 0.54 7.41 -19.49
CA PHE A 179 1.24 6.13 -19.55
C PHE A 179 1.57 5.59 -18.16
N THR A 180 1.76 4.28 -18.06
CA THR A 180 2.26 3.62 -16.85
C THR A 180 3.49 2.80 -17.16
N ALA A 181 4.32 2.56 -16.15
CA ALA A 181 5.47 1.67 -16.27
C ALA A 181 5.70 0.91 -14.95
N ASN A 182 6.10 -0.36 -15.05
CA ASN A 182 6.45 -1.19 -13.89
C ASN A 182 7.91 -0.90 -13.51
N ALA A 183 8.11 -0.07 -12.50
CA ALA A 183 9.43 0.37 -12.03
C ALA A 183 9.97 -0.50 -10.88
N GLY A 184 9.55 -1.78 -10.81
CA GLY A 184 10.18 -2.75 -9.92
C GLY A 184 11.65 -2.96 -10.26
N PHE A 185 12.44 -3.33 -9.25
CA PHE A 185 13.86 -3.63 -9.41
C PHE A 185 14.10 -4.91 -10.18
N GLN A 186 13.15 -5.85 -10.18
CA GLN A 186 13.24 -7.10 -10.95
C GLN A 186 14.55 -7.86 -10.69
N THR A 187 15.00 -7.87 -9.43
CA THR A 187 16.26 -8.47 -8.97
C THR A 187 17.54 -7.82 -9.50
N HIS A 188 17.45 -6.62 -10.07
CA HIS A 188 18.57 -5.83 -10.56
C HIS A 188 18.96 -4.70 -9.58
N PRO A 189 20.19 -4.15 -9.69
CA PRO A 189 20.57 -2.93 -8.99
C PRO A 189 19.77 -1.72 -9.49
N LEU A 190 19.72 -0.66 -8.68
CA LEU A 190 18.87 0.50 -8.94
C LEU A 190 19.18 1.18 -10.27
N ASP A 191 20.46 1.24 -10.65
CA ASP A 191 20.97 1.87 -11.87
C ASP A 191 20.93 0.95 -13.10
N TRP A 192 20.38 -0.26 -12.98
CA TRP A 192 20.19 -1.13 -14.13
C TRP A 192 19.30 -0.48 -15.19
N GLY A 193 19.78 -0.46 -16.44
CA GLY A 193 19.06 0.14 -17.56
C GLY A 193 19.04 1.66 -17.57
N LYS A 194 19.77 2.32 -16.66
CA LYS A 194 19.85 3.79 -16.60
C LYS A 194 20.56 4.37 -17.82
N GLY A 195 20.02 5.45 -18.36
CA GLY A 195 20.42 6.06 -19.63
C GLY A 195 19.61 5.57 -20.83
N GLY A 196 18.69 4.62 -20.62
CA GLY A 196 17.80 4.15 -21.67
C GLY A 196 18.53 3.48 -22.85
N PRO A 197 17.91 3.41 -24.03
CA PRO A 197 18.51 2.79 -25.21
C PRO A 197 19.77 3.51 -25.71
N ASP A 198 19.99 4.77 -25.34
CA ASP A 198 21.19 5.52 -25.74
C ASP A 198 22.45 4.98 -25.04
N ALA A 199 22.31 4.56 -23.77
CA ALA A 199 23.38 3.91 -23.03
C ALA A 199 23.54 2.42 -23.38
N TYR A 200 22.49 1.80 -23.92
CA TYR A 200 22.40 0.36 -24.19
C TYR A 200 21.88 0.07 -25.62
N PRO A 201 22.60 0.50 -26.68
CA PRO A 201 22.13 0.41 -28.06
C PRO A 201 22.05 -1.04 -28.61
N GLU A 202 22.78 -1.97 -28.00
CA GLU A 202 22.88 -3.36 -28.44
C GLU A 202 21.78 -4.28 -27.85
N VAL A 203 20.86 -3.74 -27.03
CA VAL A 203 19.81 -4.54 -26.40
C VAL A 203 18.86 -5.12 -27.44
N ARG A 204 18.69 -6.45 -27.38
CA ARG A 204 17.78 -7.20 -28.26
C ARG A 204 16.69 -7.88 -27.46
N ALA A 205 15.49 -7.93 -28.04
CA ALA A 205 14.37 -8.65 -27.45
C ALA A 205 14.74 -10.13 -27.24
N TYR A 206 14.53 -10.65 -26.03
CA TYR A 206 14.86 -12.02 -25.61
C TYR A 206 16.34 -12.42 -25.76
N GLY A 207 17.23 -11.45 -25.93
CA GLY A 207 18.67 -11.68 -25.92
C GLY A 207 19.24 -11.75 -24.50
N ASP A 208 20.43 -12.31 -24.37
CA ASP A 208 21.24 -12.24 -23.14
C ASP A 208 21.92 -10.87 -23.07
N ASN A 209 21.19 -9.88 -22.52
CA ASN A 209 21.61 -8.49 -22.49
C ASN A 209 22.40 -8.17 -21.21
N GLN A 210 23.58 -7.54 -21.35
CA GLN A 210 24.39 -7.03 -20.24
C GLN A 210 23.91 -5.63 -19.81
N GLY A 211 22.65 -5.55 -19.38
CA GLY A 211 21.92 -4.31 -19.11
C GLY A 211 20.75 -4.13 -20.07
N ASP A 212 19.54 -3.94 -19.53
CA ASP A 212 18.32 -3.70 -20.32
C ASP A 212 17.29 -2.89 -19.51
N HIS A 213 16.08 -2.75 -20.05
CA HIS A 213 15.03 -1.91 -19.48
C HIS A 213 14.34 -2.51 -18.25
N ARG A 214 14.69 -3.73 -17.81
CA ARG A 214 14.04 -4.42 -16.68
C ARG A 214 14.54 -3.90 -15.34
N GLY A 215 14.10 -2.72 -14.95
CA GLY A 215 14.48 -2.12 -13.66
C GLY A 215 13.76 -0.81 -13.40
N PHE A 216 14.21 -0.09 -12.38
CA PHE A 216 13.60 1.17 -11.96
C PHE A 216 13.59 2.24 -13.07
N TYR A 217 14.65 2.32 -13.88
CA TYR A 217 14.80 3.29 -14.97
C TYR A 217 14.06 2.92 -16.27
N ILE A 218 13.14 1.94 -16.25
CA ILE A 218 12.30 1.56 -17.39
C ILE A 218 11.61 2.76 -18.07
N PHE A 219 11.31 3.81 -17.30
CA PHE A 219 10.67 5.01 -17.80
C PHE A 219 11.51 5.78 -18.82
N GLU A 220 12.84 5.68 -18.78
CA GLU A 220 13.71 6.31 -19.78
C GLU A 220 13.59 5.60 -21.13
N TRP A 221 13.49 4.27 -21.10
CA TRP A 221 13.25 3.45 -22.28
C TRP A 221 11.89 3.72 -22.91
N TYR A 222 10.84 3.73 -22.10
CA TYR A 222 9.49 4.04 -22.56
C TYR A 222 9.41 5.46 -23.09
N GLN A 223 10.02 6.42 -22.39
CA GLN A 223 10.03 7.81 -22.81
C GLN A 223 10.80 8.03 -24.12
N SER A 224 11.88 7.27 -24.36
CA SER A 224 12.60 7.27 -25.64
C SER A 224 11.70 6.80 -26.79
N LEU A 225 11.01 5.67 -26.65
CA LEU A 225 10.05 5.17 -27.64
C LEU A 225 8.89 6.14 -27.90
N ILE A 226 8.33 6.72 -26.84
CA ILE A 226 7.29 7.74 -26.90
C ILE A 226 7.77 8.94 -27.71
N ARG A 227 8.95 9.49 -27.41
CA ARG A 227 9.51 10.65 -28.13
C ARG A 227 9.82 10.31 -29.59
N GLN A 228 10.36 9.13 -29.85
CA GLN A 228 10.68 8.69 -31.20
C GLN A 228 9.41 8.62 -32.07
N THR A 229 8.31 8.09 -31.52
CA THR A 229 7.08 7.80 -32.25
C THR A 229 6.12 9.00 -32.31
N LEU A 230 5.89 9.64 -31.16
CA LEU A 230 4.91 10.72 -30.98
C LEU A 230 5.52 12.12 -31.07
N LYS A 231 6.86 12.24 -31.17
CA LYS A 231 7.62 13.50 -31.31
C LYS A 231 7.50 14.48 -30.13
N GLN A 232 6.93 14.04 -29.02
CA GLN A 232 6.83 14.80 -27.78
C GLN A 232 6.84 13.85 -26.57
N PRO A 233 7.24 14.32 -25.37
CA PRO A 233 7.13 13.51 -24.18
C PRO A 233 5.66 13.36 -23.73
N TYR A 234 5.37 12.29 -23.00
CA TYR A 234 4.07 12.07 -22.38
C TYR A 234 4.27 11.73 -20.90
N PRO A 235 3.33 12.11 -20.02
CA PRO A 235 3.49 11.83 -18.61
C PRO A 235 3.38 10.33 -18.31
N ILE A 236 4.18 9.87 -17.36
CA ILE A 236 4.26 8.47 -16.91
C ILE A 236 4.00 8.40 -15.40
N ILE A 237 3.18 7.43 -14.99
CA ILE A 237 3.02 7.00 -13.61
C ILE A 237 3.83 5.72 -13.40
N LEU A 238 4.77 5.75 -12.46
CA LEU A 238 5.52 4.56 -12.07
C LEU A 238 4.70 3.76 -11.06
N LEU A 239 4.40 2.52 -11.40
CA LEU A 239 3.76 1.53 -10.55
C LEU A 239 4.80 0.51 -10.13
N GLN A 240 4.47 -0.29 -9.10
CA GLN A 240 5.30 -1.41 -8.67
C GLN A 240 6.71 -1.00 -8.21
N ALA A 241 6.93 0.29 -7.91
CA ALA A 241 8.26 0.80 -7.59
C ALA A 241 8.79 0.16 -6.31
N ALA A 242 10.09 -0.10 -6.30
CA ALA A 242 10.80 -0.76 -5.21
C ALA A 242 10.34 -2.20 -4.86
N SER A 243 9.53 -2.82 -5.72
CA SER A 243 9.36 -4.27 -5.69
C SER A 243 10.68 -4.94 -6.09
N TRP A 244 11.22 -5.83 -5.25
CA TRP A 244 12.45 -6.54 -5.59
C TRP A 244 12.18 -7.64 -6.61
N SER A 245 11.07 -8.34 -6.45
CA SER A 245 10.59 -9.39 -7.36
C SER A 245 9.07 -9.35 -7.44
N SER A 246 8.48 -10.17 -8.31
CA SER A 246 7.02 -10.38 -8.38
C SER A 246 6.39 -10.84 -7.05
N GLN A 247 7.20 -11.27 -6.08
CA GLN A 247 6.76 -11.81 -4.80
C GLN A 247 7.08 -10.89 -3.61
N THR A 248 7.81 -9.77 -3.81
CA THR A 248 8.33 -8.98 -2.69
C THR A 248 8.27 -7.47 -2.94
N GLY A 249 7.60 -6.75 -2.03
CA GLY A 249 7.59 -5.28 -1.94
C GLY A 249 8.67 -4.71 -1.00
N PRO A 250 8.83 -3.37 -0.86
CA PRO A 250 9.89 -2.75 -0.09
C PRO A 250 9.72 -2.94 1.42
N PHE A 251 8.55 -3.40 1.86
CA PHE A 251 8.22 -3.66 3.25
C PHE A 251 8.22 -5.15 3.64
N ASP A 252 8.41 -6.05 2.67
CA ASP A 252 8.51 -7.49 2.93
C ASP A 252 9.94 -7.88 3.41
N THR A 253 10.16 -9.15 3.74
CA THR A 253 11.50 -9.69 4.07
C THR A 253 12.41 -9.66 2.84
N THR A 254 12.89 -8.49 2.50
CA THR A 254 13.71 -8.23 1.32
C THR A 254 15.20 -8.43 1.58
N PRO A 255 16.00 -8.72 0.53
CA PRO A 255 17.45 -8.66 0.60
C PRO A 255 17.94 -7.29 1.09
N LYS A 256 19.12 -7.24 1.73
CA LYS A 256 19.72 -5.99 2.24
C LYS A 256 19.88 -4.94 1.13
N GLU A 257 20.18 -5.41 -0.07
CA GLU A 257 20.32 -4.65 -1.30
C GLU A 257 19.04 -3.89 -1.64
N SER A 258 17.88 -4.54 -1.55
CA SER A 258 16.58 -3.91 -1.86
C SER A 258 16.29 -2.75 -0.89
N LYS A 259 16.55 -2.92 0.42
CA LYS A 259 16.35 -1.85 1.42
C LYS A 259 17.21 -0.62 1.16
N GLN A 260 18.47 -0.82 0.75
CA GLN A 260 19.37 0.27 0.38
C GLN A 260 18.86 1.00 -0.89
N GLN A 261 18.33 0.27 -1.86
CA GLN A 261 17.77 0.84 -3.08
C GLN A 261 16.47 1.63 -2.82
N VAL A 262 15.59 1.16 -1.93
CA VAL A 262 14.39 1.90 -1.50
C VAL A 262 14.76 3.28 -0.95
N SER A 263 15.79 3.34 -0.10
CA SER A 263 16.24 4.59 0.51
C SER A 263 16.69 5.59 -0.56
N LYS A 264 17.42 5.12 -1.58
CA LYS A 264 17.82 5.94 -2.73
C LYS A 264 16.61 6.42 -3.56
N VAL A 265 15.60 5.57 -3.77
CA VAL A 265 14.35 6.00 -4.45
C VAL A 265 13.64 7.09 -3.64
N MET A 266 13.61 6.97 -2.32
CA MET A 266 13.05 8.01 -1.44
C MET A 266 13.84 9.32 -1.53
N GLU A 267 15.17 9.26 -1.59
CA GLU A 267 16.01 10.44 -1.81
C GLU A 267 15.71 11.10 -3.16
N LEU A 268 15.56 10.32 -4.25
CA LEU A 268 15.18 10.84 -5.57
C LEU A 268 13.84 11.58 -5.54
N LEU A 269 12.87 11.08 -4.77
CA LEU A 269 11.55 11.69 -4.62
C LEU A 269 11.57 12.96 -3.76
N GLN A 270 12.43 13.02 -2.74
CA GLN A 270 12.58 14.20 -1.88
C GLN A 270 13.38 15.33 -2.53
N ASN A 271 14.33 15.00 -3.41
CA ASN A 271 15.20 15.98 -4.07
C ASN A 271 14.49 16.79 -5.18
N ASP A 272 13.26 16.42 -5.54
CA ASP A 272 12.46 16.97 -6.65
C ASP A 272 12.05 18.46 -6.48
N GLY A 273 12.42 19.10 -5.35
CA GLY A 273 12.17 20.51 -5.06
C GLY A 273 13.40 21.42 -5.00
N SER A 274 14.63 20.90 -5.07
CA SER A 274 15.84 21.70 -4.80
C SER A 274 16.72 21.91 -6.04
N LYS A 275 16.56 23.06 -6.70
CA LYS A 275 17.41 23.51 -7.83
C LYS A 275 18.90 23.75 -7.47
N LYS A 276 19.37 23.34 -6.29
CA LYS A 276 20.64 23.80 -5.71
C LYS A 276 21.73 22.75 -5.51
N THR A 277 21.49 21.49 -5.87
CA THR A 277 22.54 20.47 -5.80
C THR A 277 22.50 19.64 -7.08
N GLY A 278 23.64 19.36 -7.71
CA GLY A 278 23.76 18.43 -8.85
C GLY A 278 23.44 16.97 -8.50
N LYS A 279 22.49 16.75 -7.58
CA LYS A 279 21.94 15.46 -7.21
C LYS A 279 20.89 15.06 -8.23
N GLU A 280 20.84 13.78 -8.50
CA GLU A 280 19.88 13.17 -9.41
C GLU A 280 18.44 13.38 -8.92
N THR A 281 17.53 13.68 -9.86
CA THR A 281 16.10 13.92 -9.62
C THR A 281 15.27 13.20 -10.67
N LEU A 282 14.06 12.77 -10.32
CA LEU A 282 13.16 12.20 -11.31
C LEU A 282 12.77 13.23 -12.38
N PRO A 283 12.76 12.85 -13.67
CA PRO A 283 12.36 13.76 -14.74
C PRO A 283 10.93 14.28 -14.57
N SER A 284 10.65 15.51 -15.01
CA SER A 284 9.35 16.18 -14.80
C SER A 284 8.16 15.51 -15.49
N TYR A 285 8.40 14.59 -16.43
CA TYR A 285 7.34 13.78 -17.05
C TYR A 285 6.90 12.60 -16.16
N ILE A 286 7.60 12.33 -15.06
CA ILE A 286 7.15 11.38 -14.04
C ILE A 286 6.19 12.10 -13.10
N LEU A 287 4.91 11.69 -13.09
CA LEU A 287 3.89 12.32 -12.24
C LEU A 287 3.83 11.72 -10.83
N ALA A 288 4.06 10.41 -10.74
CA ALA A 288 3.96 9.65 -9.50
C ALA A 288 4.93 8.46 -9.52
N CYS A 289 5.43 8.12 -8.34
CA CYS A 289 6.20 6.91 -8.07
C CYS A 289 5.54 6.16 -6.92
N ASN A 290 4.84 5.08 -7.27
CA ASN A 290 4.01 4.32 -6.34
C ASN A 290 4.78 3.09 -5.83
N LEU A 291 5.20 3.15 -4.57
CA LEU A 291 5.94 2.07 -3.91
C LEU A 291 5.01 0.88 -3.65
N TYR A 292 5.41 -0.32 -4.07
CA TYR A 292 4.57 -1.52 -3.97
C TYR A 292 5.05 -2.46 -2.88
N LYS A 293 4.35 -2.71 -1.77
CA LYS A 293 3.01 -2.27 -1.36
C LYS A 293 2.97 -2.11 0.16
N LEU A 294 1.95 -1.44 0.70
CA LEU A 294 1.80 -1.34 2.16
C LEU A 294 1.79 -2.74 2.81
N PRO A 295 2.53 -2.95 3.92
CA PRO A 295 2.69 -4.27 4.53
C PRO A 295 1.37 -4.79 5.14
N ALA A 296 0.90 -5.93 4.65
CA ALA A 296 -0.24 -6.68 5.21
C ALA A 296 0.08 -7.20 6.63
N ASP A 297 1.31 -7.64 6.85
CA ASP A 297 1.77 -8.20 8.12
C ASP A 297 1.99 -7.16 9.22
N SER A 298 1.90 -5.86 8.92
CA SER A 298 2.03 -4.81 9.94
C SER A 298 0.87 -4.79 10.94
N LEU A 299 -0.23 -5.47 10.62
CA LEU A 299 -1.32 -5.79 11.55
C LEU A 299 -1.07 -7.14 12.26
N ILE A 300 -0.43 -8.11 11.61
CA ILE A 300 -0.25 -9.47 12.15
C ILE A 300 1.21 -9.66 12.60
N GLY A 301 1.48 -9.41 13.89
CA GLY A 301 2.81 -9.63 14.48
C GLY A 301 3.40 -11.01 14.15
N THR A 302 4.48 -11.04 13.36
CA THR A 302 5.08 -12.28 12.87
C THR A 302 5.92 -12.98 13.94
N LYS A 303 5.66 -14.28 14.11
CA LYS A 303 6.27 -15.19 15.10
C LYS A 303 7.66 -15.72 14.71
N SER A 304 8.27 -15.33 13.58
CA SER A 304 9.48 -16.02 13.08
C SER A 304 10.81 -15.56 13.69
N GLU A 305 10.90 -14.39 14.32
CA GLU A 305 12.17 -13.91 14.91
C GLU A 305 12.49 -14.50 16.30
N ARG A 306 11.54 -15.16 16.97
CA ARG A 306 11.75 -15.67 18.35
C ARG A 306 12.64 -16.90 18.46
N SER A 307 12.77 -17.72 17.42
CA SER A 307 13.49 -19.00 17.51
C SER A 307 14.99 -18.90 17.22
N LEU A 308 15.43 -17.87 16.48
CA LEU A 308 16.84 -17.67 16.13
C LEU A 308 17.62 -16.92 17.22
N LEU A 309 16.96 -16.01 17.96
CA LEU A 309 17.61 -15.21 19.01
C LEU A 309 17.94 -15.99 20.28
N PHE A 310 17.24 -17.10 20.57
CA PHE A 310 17.50 -17.91 21.77
C PHE A 310 18.66 -18.90 21.63
N LYS A 311 19.13 -19.19 20.41
CA LYS A 311 20.26 -20.13 20.21
C LYS A 311 21.63 -19.45 20.14
N SER A 312 21.69 -18.15 19.89
CA SER A 312 22.96 -17.41 19.77
C SER A 312 23.40 -16.69 21.05
N ALA A 313 22.60 -16.71 22.12
CA ALA A 313 22.87 -15.97 23.36
C ALA A 313 23.53 -16.80 24.49
N LEU A 314 24.01 -18.02 24.22
CA LEU A 314 24.59 -18.91 25.22
C LEU A 314 25.97 -19.41 24.80
N LYS A 315 26.95 -18.51 24.67
CA LYS A 315 28.38 -18.85 24.81
C LYS A 315 29.16 -17.67 25.43
N PHE A 316 30.00 -18.01 26.41
CA PHE A 316 31.11 -17.26 27.06
C PHE A 316 30.88 -16.73 28.49
N PRO A 317 31.91 -16.70 29.37
CA PRO A 317 32.12 -17.74 30.40
C PRO A 317 32.32 -17.19 31.84
N PHE A 318 32.18 -18.10 32.81
CA PHE A 318 32.76 -18.12 34.17
C PHE A 318 32.91 -16.82 35.00
N LEU A 319 32.20 -16.77 36.14
CA LEU A 319 32.83 -16.56 37.46
C LEU A 319 31.97 -17.18 38.58
N LYS A 320 32.60 -18.06 39.36
CA LYS A 320 32.06 -18.81 40.51
C LYS A 320 31.82 -17.90 41.72
N LYS A 321 30.72 -18.11 42.47
CA LYS A 321 30.73 -18.68 43.84
C LYS A 321 29.34 -18.79 44.49
N SER A 322 29.14 -19.96 45.12
CA SER A 322 28.28 -20.33 46.28
C SER A 322 26.75 -20.15 46.24
N ALA A 323 26.06 -21.29 46.31
CA ALA A 323 24.69 -21.46 46.83
C ALA A 323 24.74 -21.62 48.39
N PRO A 324 23.63 -21.50 49.18
CA PRO A 324 22.51 -22.45 49.09
C PRO A 324 21.07 -21.93 49.37
N LYS A 325 20.10 -22.66 48.79
CA LYS A 325 18.70 -23.01 49.19
C LYS A 325 17.83 -22.00 49.98
N GLN A 326 16.65 -21.66 49.43
CA GLN A 326 15.32 -21.86 50.07
C GLN A 326 14.15 -21.54 49.09
N GLN A 327 13.03 -22.23 49.30
CA GLN A 327 11.74 -22.18 48.58
C GLN A 327 10.93 -20.88 48.84
N PRO A 328 9.90 -20.56 48.03
CA PRO A 328 9.32 -19.22 47.96
C PRO A 328 8.24 -18.98 49.02
N VAL A 329 8.27 -17.79 49.64
CA VAL A 329 7.12 -17.18 50.33
C VAL A 329 6.85 -15.81 49.69
N PHE A 330 5.56 -15.54 49.50
CA PHE A 330 4.93 -14.39 48.85
C PHE A 330 5.46 -13.01 49.29
N SER A 331 5.54 -12.06 48.34
CA SER A 331 5.17 -10.66 48.60
C SER A 331 4.70 -9.97 47.32
N GLU A 332 3.47 -9.47 47.35
CA GLU A 332 2.98 -8.43 46.45
C GLU A 332 3.88 -7.19 46.55
N LYS A 333 4.46 -6.74 45.43
CA LYS A 333 4.74 -5.32 45.17
C LYS A 333 4.69 -5.05 43.67
N THR A 334 3.74 -4.19 43.29
CA THR A 334 3.80 -3.13 42.28
C THR A 334 4.74 -3.39 41.09
N VAL A 335 4.20 -3.83 39.96
CA VAL A 335 4.88 -3.71 38.66
C VAL A 335 4.24 -2.55 37.91
N GLY A 336 5.03 -1.50 37.75
CA GLY A 336 4.68 -0.30 37.00
C GLY A 336 4.34 -0.61 35.55
N MET A 337 3.53 0.28 35.00
CA MET A 337 3.25 0.43 33.58
C MET A 337 4.54 0.43 32.76
N GLU A 338 4.91 -0.72 32.20
CA GLU A 338 5.68 -0.75 30.96
C GLU A 338 4.68 -0.75 29.80
N LEU A 339 4.28 0.47 29.42
CA LEU A 339 3.72 0.75 28.11
C LEU A 339 4.63 0.11 27.06
N SER A 340 4.08 -0.81 26.28
CA SER A 340 4.82 -1.76 25.45
C SER A 340 5.85 -1.04 24.56
N GLY A 341 7.12 -1.19 24.94
CA GLY A 341 8.28 -0.68 24.20
C GLY A 341 8.36 -1.19 22.76
N PHE A 342 7.51 -2.13 22.36
CA PHE A 342 7.35 -2.64 21.00
C PHE A 342 6.69 -1.64 20.04
N LEU A 343 5.64 -0.92 20.46
CA LEU A 343 4.95 0.07 19.61
C LEU A 343 5.86 1.29 19.35
N VAL A 344 6.57 1.73 20.39
CA VAL A 344 7.59 2.78 20.29
C VAL A 344 8.79 2.29 19.49
N SER A 345 9.25 1.05 19.68
CA SER A 345 10.35 0.44 18.90
C SER A 345 10.01 0.27 17.41
N LEU A 346 8.78 -0.07 17.07
CA LEU A 346 8.34 -0.28 15.68
C LEU A 346 8.09 1.05 14.97
N LEU A 347 7.47 2.02 15.64
CA LEU A 347 7.41 3.41 15.17
C LEU A 347 8.82 3.98 15.01
N LEU A 348 9.73 3.74 15.97
CA LEU A 348 11.13 4.14 15.88
C LEU A 348 11.89 3.36 14.81
N LYS A 349 11.51 2.15 14.42
CA LYS A 349 12.14 1.38 13.33
C LYS A 349 11.66 1.88 11.96
N ILE A 350 10.37 2.15 11.80
CA ILE A 350 9.81 2.73 10.57
C ILE A 350 10.29 4.19 10.43
N PHE A 351 10.28 4.98 11.51
CA PHE A 351 10.90 6.30 11.52
C PHE A 351 12.42 6.22 11.42
N LYS A 352 13.14 5.25 12.00
CA LYS A 352 14.59 5.09 11.75
C LYS A 352 14.87 4.75 10.29
N PHE A 353 14.05 3.88 9.71
CA PHE A 353 14.13 3.47 8.31
C PHE A 353 13.88 4.65 7.37
N ILE A 354 12.93 5.54 7.70
CA ILE A 354 12.61 6.71 6.89
C ILE A 354 13.56 7.90 7.16
N PHE A 355 14.05 8.10 8.39
CA PHE A 355 14.69 9.35 8.81
C PHE A 355 16.13 9.26 9.34
N ASN A 356 16.63 8.10 9.78
CA ASN A 356 17.88 8.02 10.54
C ASN A 356 19.09 7.51 9.73
N GLU A 357 18.91 7.13 8.47
CA GLU A 357 20.00 6.92 7.50
C GLU A 357 20.12 8.04 6.45
N ALA A 358 19.22 9.04 6.48
CA ALA A 358 19.41 10.32 5.83
C ALA A 358 20.27 11.23 6.75
N GLN A 359 21.47 11.60 6.29
CA GLN A 359 22.56 12.30 7.00
C GLN A 359 22.21 13.61 7.78
N PRO A 360 23.12 14.14 8.64
CA PRO A 360 22.81 14.78 9.92
C PRO A 360 22.68 16.33 9.88
N HIS A 361 21.70 16.88 9.17
CA HIS A 361 21.51 18.35 9.13
C HIS A 361 20.06 18.83 9.29
N LEU A 362 19.24 18.19 10.12
CA LEU A 362 17.88 18.66 10.41
C LEU A 362 17.54 18.81 11.91
N PRO A 363 18.29 19.64 12.69
CA PRO A 363 17.95 19.91 14.08
C PRO A 363 16.60 20.65 14.25
N VAL A 364 16.10 21.32 13.20
CA VAL A 364 14.85 22.09 13.25
C VAL A 364 13.60 21.21 13.14
N ILE A 365 13.68 20.07 12.44
CA ILE A 365 12.57 19.12 12.32
C ILE A 365 12.47 18.22 13.56
N PHE A 366 13.62 17.83 14.11
CA PHE A 366 13.69 16.97 15.30
C PHE A 366 12.94 17.60 16.50
N SER A 367 13.12 18.91 16.75
CA SER A 367 12.45 19.61 17.85
C SER A 367 10.92 19.72 17.68
N ARG A 368 10.44 19.94 16.45
CA ARG A 368 9.01 20.01 16.13
C ARG A 368 8.32 18.65 16.29
N ILE A 369 8.99 17.56 15.90
CA ILE A 369 8.48 16.20 16.04
C ILE A 369 8.53 15.74 17.49
N THR A 370 9.59 16.04 18.24
CA THR A 370 9.64 15.70 19.68
C THR A 370 8.56 16.41 20.48
N ASN A 371 8.22 17.65 20.12
CA ASN A 371 7.15 18.39 20.77
C ASN A 371 5.78 17.81 20.39
N TRP A 372 5.56 17.45 19.13
CA TRP A 372 4.34 16.76 18.70
C TRP A 372 4.15 15.37 19.34
N ILE A 373 5.23 14.58 19.52
CA ILE A 373 5.21 13.30 20.26
C ILE A 373 4.91 13.53 21.74
N LYS A 374 5.40 14.62 22.33
CA LYS A 374 5.05 15.03 23.69
C LYS A 374 3.61 15.50 23.80
N ASP A 375 3.07 16.18 22.80
CA ASP A 375 1.68 16.65 22.77
C ASP A 375 0.70 15.48 22.55
N ILE A 376 1.05 14.50 21.71
CA ILE A 376 0.31 13.24 21.57
C ILE A 376 0.35 12.44 22.87
N SER A 377 1.53 12.31 23.48
CA SER A 377 1.62 11.58 24.75
C SER A 377 0.89 12.33 25.86
N ALA A 378 0.87 13.66 25.90
CA ALA A 378 0.08 14.45 26.83
C ALA A 378 -1.44 14.36 26.59
N GLN A 379 -1.90 14.38 25.34
CA GLN A 379 -3.31 14.14 24.99
C GLN A 379 -3.75 12.70 25.30
N PHE A 380 -2.86 11.73 25.16
CA PHE A 380 -3.13 10.32 25.46
C PHE A 380 -3.08 10.03 26.98
N LEU A 381 -2.19 10.70 27.72
CA LEU A 381 -2.03 10.59 29.17
C LEU A 381 -3.12 11.31 29.98
N GLN A 382 -3.89 12.21 29.37
CA GLN A 382 -5.01 12.88 30.05
C GLN A 382 -6.29 12.06 30.15
N THR A 383 -6.38 10.87 29.54
CA THR A 383 -7.60 10.05 29.60
C THR A 383 -7.46 8.86 30.55
N ASN A 384 -7.10 9.12 31.81
CA ASN A 384 -7.07 8.08 32.83
C ASN A 384 -8.42 7.98 33.55
N ARG A 385 -9.12 6.83 33.40
CA ARG A 385 -9.83 6.16 34.52
C ARG A 385 -10.51 4.83 34.22
N MET A 386 -10.62 4.36 32.98
CA MET A 386 -11.27 3.06 32.70
C MET A 386 -10.37 2.17 31.83
N SER A 387 -9.98 1.02 32.37
CA SER A 387 -9.03 0.05 31.80
C SER A 387 -9.68 -1.03 30.92
N GLU A 388 -10.98 -0.93 30.66
CA GLU A 388 -11.76 -1.94 29.95
C GLU A 388 -12.48 -1.30 28.76
N TYR A 389 -12.46 -1.99 27.61
CA TYR A 389 -13.09 -1.54 26.38
C TYR A 389 -14.04 -2.62 25.82
N PHE A 390 -15.30 -2.26 25.59
CA PHE A 390 -16.30 -3.12 24.97
C PHE A 390 -16.30 -2.88 23.46
N LEU A 391 -15.81 -3.87 22.70
CA LEU A 391 -15.75 -3.79 21.24
C LEU A 391 -17.11 -4.19 20.67
N ILE A 392 -17.81 -3.22 20.09
CA ILE A 392 -19.10 -3.43 19.44
C ILE A 392 -18.85 -4.03 18.05
N PRO A 393 -19.51 -5.14 17.67
CA PRO A 393 -19.38 -5.72 16.33
C PRO A 393 -19.76 -4.72 15.24
N ASP A 394 -19.00 -4.72 14.14
CA ASP A 394 -19.25 -3.85 12.99
C ASP A 394 -20.43 -4.36 12.12
N ALA A 395 -20.84 -5.60 12.33
CA ALA A 395 -21.93 -6.26 11.60
C ALA A 395 -23.33 -5.87 12.12
N ALA A 396 -23.66 -4.58 12.12
CA ALA A 396 -24.94 -4.07 12.66
C ALA A 396 -26.17 -4.71 11.98
N GLU A 397 -26.05 -5.13 10.73
CA GLU A 397 -27.11 -5.78 9.94
C GLU A 397 -27.32 -7.27 10.26
N ILE A 398 -26.36 -7.91 10.96
CA ILE A 398 -26.38 -9.35 11.28
C ILE A 398 -26.78 -9.59 12.75
N LEU A 399 -26.94 -8.51 13.54
CA LEU A 399 -27.30 -8.61 14.95
C LEU A 399 -28.79 -8.92 15.12
N ASN A 400 -29.11 -10.08 15.70
CA ASN A 400 -30.48 -10.41 16.09
C ASN A 400 -30.96 -9.59 17.29
N GLU A 401 -32.28 -9.56 17.54
CA GLU A 401 -32.87 -8.75 18.62
C GLU A 401 -32.26 -9.05 20.00
N ASP A 402 -31.90 -10.29 20.29
CA ASP A 402 -31.31 -10.69 21.57
C ASP A 402 -29.87 -10.20 21.74
N GLN A 403 -29.08 -10.21 20.66
CA GLN A 403 -27.74 -9.63 20.62
C GLN A 403 -27.80 -8.11 20.79
N GLN A 404 -28.75 -7.44 20.13
CA GLN A 404 -28.97 -5.99 20.30
C GLN A 404 -29.38 -5.64 21.73
N ARG A 405 -30.33 -6.38 22.31
CA ARG A 405 -30.76 -6.20 23.72
C ARG A 405 -29.61 -6.43 24.69
N THR A 406 -28.74 -7.41 24.40
CA THR A 406 -27.56 -7.70 25.22
C THR A 406 -26.53 -6.57 25.14
N ILE A 407 -26.22 -6.06 23.94
CA ILE A 407 -25.37 -4.89 23.74
C ILE A 407 -25.91 -3.70 24.53
N GLN A 408 -27.21 -3.39 24.39
CA GLN A 408 -27.84 -2.27 25.10
C GLN A 408 -27.79 -2.44 26.63
N LYS A 409 -28.03 -3.66 27.14
CA LYS A 409 -27.94 -3.98 28.57
C LYS A 409 -26.52 -3.82 29.11
N VAL A 410 -25.52 -4.25 28.33
CA VAL A 410 -24.10 -4.13 28.65
C VAL A 410 -23.70 -2.64 28.66
N LEU A 411 -24.04 -1.88 27.63
CA LEU A 411 -23.78 -0.44 27.54
C LEU A 411 -24.42 0.36 28.68
N LYS A 412 -25.65 0.03 29.08
CA LYS A 412 -26.38 0.75 30.13
C LYS A 412 -25.83 0.50 31.55
N ASN A 413 -25.33 -0.70 31.80
CA ASN A 413 -24.90 -1.13 33.14
C ASN A 413 -23.37 -1.16 33.32
N GLY A 414 -22.64 -0.95 32.22
CA GLY A 414 -21.19 -1.03 32.17
C GLY A 414 -20.49 0.24 32.64
N ARG A 415 -19.45 0.08 33.44
CA ARG A 415 -18.39 1.10 33.58
C ARG A 415 -17.22 0.64 32.72
N PHE A 416 -17.21 1.01 31.45
CA PHE A 416 -16.11 0.76 30.51
C PHE A 416 -16.22 1.73 29.33
N ARG A 417 -15.16 1.85 28.52
CA ARG A 417 -15.26 2.50 27.21
C ARG A 417 -15.90 1.54 26.22
N SER A 418 -16.61 2.05 25.22
CA SER A 418 -17.27 1.19 24.24
C SER A 418 -17.32 1.86 22.89
N GLY A 419 -17.16 1.08 21.83
CA GLY A 419 -17.22 1.58 20.47
C GLY A 419 -16.83 0.50 19.46
N ARG A 420 -16.78 0.89 18.19
CA ARG A 420 -16.36 0.00 17.08
C ARG A 420 -14.87 0.11 16.76
N ASN A 421 -14.17 1.06 17.38
CA ASN A 421 -12.76 1.32 17.12
C ASN A 421 -11.88 0.18 17.64
N LEU A 422 -11.28 -0.57 16.71
CA LEU A 422 -10.38 -1.68 17.03
C LEU A 422 -9.08 -1.18 17.68
N ASN A 423 -8.58 0.00 17.33
CA ASN A 423 -7.35 0.54 17.93
C ASN A 423 -7.55 0.87 19.41
N GLU A 424 -8.73 1.38 19.78
CA GLU A 424 -9.09 1.60 21.19
C GLU A 424 -9.21 0.27 21.95
N ALA A 425 -9.74 -0.78 21.31
CA ALA A 425 -9.76 -2.12 21.89
C ALA A 425 -8.35 -2.70 22.06
N LEU A 426 -7.47 -2.58 21.06
CA LEU A 426 -6.09 -3.10 21.11
C LEU A 426 -5.22 -2.36 22.12
N ALA A 427 -5.54 -1.10 22.42
CA ALA A 427 -4.89 -0.32 23.46
C ALA A 427 -5.42 -0.62 24.88
N ALA A 428 -6.54 -1.35 25.00
CA ALA A 428 -7.14 -1.68 26.29
C ALA A 428 -6.50 -2.94 26.91
N PRO A 429 -6.13 -2.92 28.20
CA PRO A 429 -5.68 -4.10 28.93
C PRO A 429 -6.69 -5.25 28.91
N ARG A 430 -7.98 -4.92 28.93
CA ARG A 430 -9.09 -5.86 28.89
C ARG A 430 -10.10 -5.45 27.84
N VAL A 431 -10.50 -6.41 27.01
CA VAL A 431 -11.49 -6.22 25.95
C VAL A 431 -12.68 -7.12 26.19
N ILE A 432 -13.85 -6.52 26.22
CA ILE A 432 -15.12 -7.21 26.41
C ILE A 432 -15.71 -7.45 25.02
N LEU A 433 -16.04 -8.71 24.73
CA LEU A 433 -16.70 -9.16 23.50
C LEU A 433 -18.05 -9.82 23.84
N ILE A 434 -18.93 -9.89 22.85
CA ILE A 434 -20.13 -10.73 22.93
C ILE A 434 -19.70 -12.19 22.79
N ASN A 435 -20.30 -13.10 23.55
CA ASN A 435 -20.04 -14.54 23.48
C ASN A 435 -20.65 -15.19 22.22
N ASP A 436 -20.29 -14.65 21.05
CA ASP A 436 -20.64 -15.16 19.75
C ASP A 436 -19.45 -14.92 18.81
N LYS A 437 -18.75 -16.00 18.46
CA LYS A 437 -17.53 -15.95 17.64
C LYS A 437 -17.81 -15.60 16.19
N THR A 438 -19.06 -15.66 15.73
CA THR A 438 -19.44 -15.30 14.35
C THR A 438 -19.47 -13.79 14.14
N LEU A 439 -19.63 -13.01 15.20
CA LEU A 439 -19.71 -11.54 15.16
C LEU A 439 -18.34 -10.86 15.03
N TYR A 440 -17.25 -11.60 15.25
CA TYR A 440 -15.90 -11.08 15.19
C TYR A 440 -15.08 -11.92 14.20
N PRO A 441 -14.65 -11.34 13.08
CA PRO A 441 -13.67 -11.93 12.19
C PRO A 441 -12.48 -12.55 12.94
N GLN A 442 -12.03 -13.72 12.49
CA GLN A 442 -11.01 -14.50 13.19
C GLN A 442 -9.65 -13.77 13.29
N ASN A 443 -9.38 -12.86 12.36
CA ASN A 443 -8.24 -11.94 12.41
C ASN A 443 -8.34 -10.96 13.60
N ILE A 444 -9.50 -10.39 13.90
CA ILE A 444 -9.70 -9.49 15.06
C ILE A 444 -9.40 -10.20 16.38
N ILE A 445 -9.89 -11.43 16.55
CA ILE A 445 -9.60 -12.23 17.75
C ILE A 445 -8.10 -12.52 17.88
N ARG A 446 -7.42 -12.82 16.76
CA ARG A 446 -5.96 -13.01 16.74
C ARG A 446 -5.23 -11.71 17.11
N LEU A 447 -5.68 -10.56 16.61
CA LEU A 447 -5.08 -9.25 16.91
C LEU A 447 -5.16 -8.91 18.41
N LEU A 448 -6.31 -9.15 19.04
CA LEU A 448 -6.51 -8.93 20.48
C LEU A 448 -5.57 -9.81 21.32
N HIS A 449 -5.47 -11.10 21.00
CA HIS A 449 -4.54 -12.01 21.69
C HIS A 449 -3.07 -11.60 21.49
N ASN A 450 -2.71 -11.18 20.28
CA ASN A 450 -1.34 -10.77 19.95
C ASN A 450 -0.93 -9.46 20.67
N ASN A 451 -1.89 -8.60 20.99
CA ASN A 451 -1.66 -7.37 21.76
C ASN A 451 -1.82 -7.56 23.28
N HIS A 452 -1.81 -8.81 23.75
CA HIS A 452 -1.93 -9.16 25.17
C HIS A 452 -3.21 -8.66 25.85
N CYS A 453 -4.26 -8.36 25.08
CA CYS A 453 -5.57 -8.02 25.62
C CYS A 453 -6.17 -9.25 26.31
N GLN A 454 -6.64 -9.09 27.56
CA GLN A 454 -7.46 -10.11 28.20
C GLN A 454 -8.87 -10.03 27.63
N ILE A 455 -9.28 -11.06 26.90
CA ILE A 455 -10.61 -11.13 26.31
C ILE A 455 -11.58 -11.67 27.35
N GLN A 456 -12.61 -10.90 27.65
CA GLN A 456 -13.76 -11.31 28.44
C GLN A 456 -14.98 -11.41 27.54
N THR A 457 -15.74 -12.49 27.64
CA THR A 457 -16.99 -12.64 26.88
C THR A 457 -18.20 -12.39 27.75
N VAL A 458 -19.22 -11.71 27.19
CA VAL A 458 -20.53 -11.56 27.82
C VAL A 458 -21.49 -12.53 27.17
N SER A 459 -22.00 -13.47 27.97
CA SER A 459 -22.96 -14.47 27.51
C SER A 459 -24.32 -13.83 27.23
N LEU A 460 -24.92 -14.23 26.12
CA LEU A 460 -26.36 -14.09 25.88
C LEU A 460 -27.07 -14.88 26.98
N SER A 461 -27.89 -14.23 27.80
CA SER A 461 -28.75 -14.95 28.74
C SER A 461 -29.65 -15.87 27.91
N LYS A 462 -29.54 -17.19 28.10
CA LYS A 462 -30.54 -18.11 27.60
C LYS A 462 -31.90 -17.65 28.14
N PRO A 463 -32.97 -17.60 27.32
CA PRO A 463 -34.31 -17.44 27.85
C PRO A 463 -34.54 -18.55 28.87
N GLY A 464 -35.01 -18.18 30.07
CA GLY A 464 -35.29 -19.12 31.14
C GLY A 464 -36.30 -20.16 30.69
N ASN A 465 -36.02 -21.42 31.04
CA ASN A 465 -37.05 -22.40 31.33
C ASN A 465 -37.27 -22.41 32.84
#